data_AF-A0A218YY03-F1
#
_entry.id   AF-A0A218YY03-F1
#
_cell.length_a   1.000
_cell.length_b   1.000
_cell.length_c   1.000
_cell.angle_alpha   90.00
_cell.angle_beta   90.00
_cell.angle_gamma   90.00
#
_symmetry.space_group_name_H-M   'P 1'
#
loop_
_entity.id
_entity.type
_entity.pdbx_description
1 polymer ?
#
loop_
_entity_poly.entity_id
_entity_poly.type
_entity_poly.pdbx_seq_one_letter_code
_entity_poly.pdbx_strand_id
1 'polypeptide(L)'
;MAAQGMVDPRIFEQLQTKIDDDAEVRDQIRTITQTLERQSRNAQSILSRAHSTPVANLQPVLDAAENSIKEEIDSISKLATVTSGSPYYKYNGLWTRDVQNVVFSILLYGWLGGISTKGEAEQGKLLTIEEVGEFVNVPVNLKDRDAFHITIEEYLQSLITLIDELSRLAINSVTLGDYQRPLQISRFVKDIHAGFQILNLKNDSLRRRSDSIKYSVKKIEDIVYDLSLRNLVPKAGATIV
;
A
#
# COMPACT_ATOMS: atom_id res chain seq x y z
N MET A 1 -12.36 46.68 -46.27
CA MET A 1 -11.70 45.37 -46.18
C MET A 1 -11.16 45.24 -44.77
N ALA A 2 -11.86 44.52 -43.89
CA ALA A 2 -11.43 44.34 -42.50
C ALA A 2 -10.13 43.53 -42.51
N ALA A 3 -9.08 44.08 -41.89
CA ALA A 3 -7.81 43.40 -41.73
C ALA A 3 -8.03 42.10 -40.96
N GLN A 4 -7.99 40.97 -41.66
CA GLN A 4 -7.79 39.66 -41.04
C GLN A 4 -6.45 39.76 -40.31
N GLY A 5 -6.50 39.77 -38.97
CA GLY A 5 -5.30 39.81 -38.15
C GLY A 5 -4.36 38.67 -38.53
N MET A 6 -3.05 38.85 -38.28
CA MET A 6 -1.99 37.89 -38.66
C MET A 6 -2.15 36.48 -38.06
N VAL A 7 -3.10 36.29 -37.13
CA VAL A 7 -3.38 35.03 -36.44
C VAL A 7 -4.90 34.80 -36.41
N ASP A 8 -5.33 33.58 -36.70
CA ASP A 8 -6.74 33.17 -36.57
C ASP A 8 -7.10 32.99 -35.08
N PRO A 9 -8.03 33.78 -34.51
CA PRO A 9 -8.45 33.67 -33.12
C PRO A 9 -8.98 32.28 -32.73
N ARG A 10 -9.49 31.50 -33.69
CA ARG A 10 -9.99 30.14 -33.48
C ARG A 10 -8.94 29.19 -32.91
N ILE A 11 -7.65 29.47 -33.14
CA ILE A 11 -6.56 28.69 -32.56
C ILE A 11 -6.62 28.75 -31.02
N PHE A 12 -6.86 29.94 -30.46
CA PHE A 12 -6.95 30.11 -29.01
C PHE A 12 -8.25 29.55 -28.43
N GLU A 13 -9.36 29.64 -29.17
CA GLU A 13 -10.62 29.00 -28.78
C GLU A 13 -10.47 27.47 -28.68
N GLN A 14 -9.83 26.84 -29.68
CA GLN A 14 -9.56 25.39 -29.65
C GLN A 14 -8.60 24.99 -28.51
N LEU A 15 -7.61 25.83 -28.19
CA LEU A 15 -6.73 25.62 -27.05
C LEU A 15 -7.48 25.74 -25.73
N GLN A 16 -8.40 26.70 -25.62
CA GLN A 16 -9.24 26.86 -24.44
C GLN A 16 -10.11 25.61 -24.20
N THR A 17 -10.74 25.06 -25.24
CA THR A 17 -11.52 23.80 -25.10
C THR A 17 -10.66 22.66 -24.56
N LYS A 18 -9.42 22.49 -25.05
CA LYS A 18 -8.50 21.46 -24.53
C LYS A 18 -8.08 21.69 -23.07
N ILE A 19 -8.00 22.95 -22.64
CA ILE A 19 -7.71 23.31 -21.24
C ILE A 19 -8.92 22.98 -20.36
N ASP A 20 -10.13 23.28 -20.84
CA ASP A 20 -11.37 23.00 -20.11
C ASP A 20 -11.58 21.48 -19.96
N ASP A 21 -11.36 20.70 -21.02
CA ASP A 21 -11.41 19.22 -20.97
C ASP A 21 -10.38 18.66 -19.97
N ASP A 22 -9.16 19.21 -19.93
CA ASP A 22 -8.13 18.81 -18.96
C ASP A 22 -8.54 19.13 -17.52
N ALA A 23 -9.15 20.30 -17.31
CA ALA A 23 -9.64 20.73 -16.01
C ALA A 23 -10.77 19.81 -15.51
N GLU A 24 -11.71 19.44 -16.39
CA GLU A 24 -12.80 18.53 -16.05
C GLU A 24 -12.27 17.16 -15.57
N VAL A 25 -11.33 16.57 -16.29
CA VAL A 25 -10.71 15.29 -15.90
C VAL A 25 -10.02 15.41 -14.53
N ARG A 26 -9.29 16.51 -14.29
CA ARG A 26 -8.63 16.75 -13.00
C ARG A 26 -9.63 16.87 -11.86
N ASP A 27 -10.75 17.54 -12.07
CA ASP A 27 -11.78 17.74 -11.05
C ASP A 27 -12.51 16.43 -10.72
N GLN A 28 -12.79 15.60 -11.74
CA GLN A 28 -13.33 14.24 -11.53
C GLN A 28 -12.35 13.38 -10.72
N ILE A 29 -11.06 13.38 -11.08
CA ILE A 29 -10.02 12.66 -10.33
C ILE A 29 -9.97 13.14 -8.87
N ARG A 30 -9.93 14.46 -8.63
CA ARG A 30 -9.88 15.04 -7.28
C ARG A 30 -11.06 14.63 -6.42
N THR A 31 -12.25 14.56 -7.01
CA THR A 31 -13.47 14.13 -6.29
C THR A 31 -13.34 12.67 -5.83
N ILE A 32 -12.79 11.81 -6.69
CA ILE A 32 -12.55 10.39 -6.36
C ILE A 32 -11.44 10.27 -5.32
N THR A 33 -10.33 10.98 -5.46
CA THR A 33 -9.20 10.89 -4.51
C THR A 33 -9.56 11.42 -3.12
N GLN A 34 -10.37 12.47 -3.01
CA GLN A 34 -10.92 12.92 -1.72
C GLN A 34 -11.78 11.85 -1.04
N THR A 35 -12.52 11.08 -1.83
CA THR A 35 -13.32 9.94 -1.34
C THR A 35 -12.41 8.81 -0.88
N LEU A 36 -11.41 8.43 -1.69
CA LEU A 36 -10.39 7.45 -1.33
C LEU A 36 -9.66 7.83 -0.05
N GLU A 37 -9.23 9.08 0.11
CA GLU A 37 -8.52 9.54 1.29
C GLU A 37 -9.33 9.31 2.58
N ARG A 38 -10.65 9.58 2.52
CA ARG A 38 -11.57 9.30 3.63
C ARG A 38 -11.71 7.79 3.89
N GLN A 39 -11.88 6.99 2.83
CA GLN A 39 -11.99 5.54 2.92
C GLN A 39 -10.72 4.92 3.50
N SER A 40 -9.54 5.35 3.06
CA SER A 40 -8.26 4.87 3.59
C SER A 40 -8.01 5.26 5.04
N ARG A 41 -8.41 6.46 5.48
CA ARG A 41 -8.38 6.79 6.91
C ARG A 41 -9.28 5.87 7.74
N ASN A 42 -10.45 5.50 7.21
CA ASN A 42 -11.36 4.56 7.87
C ASN A 42 -10.77 3.14 7.91
N ALA A 43 -10.30 2.60 6.78
CA ALA A 43 -9.65 1.30 6.70
C ALA A 43 -8.45 1.22 7.65
N GLN A 44 -7.59 2.24 7.66
CA GLN A 44 -6.45 2.33 8.57
C GLN A 44 -6.89 2.39 10.04
N SER A 45 -7.96 3.13 10.37
CA SER A 45 -8.50 3.16 11.73
C SER A 45 -8.97 1.77 12.18
N ILE A 46 -9.66 1.04 11.32
CA ILE A 46 -10.12 -0.32 11.61
C ILE A 46 -8.92 -1.26 11.78
N LEU A 47 -7.99 -1.29 10.83
CA LEU A 47 -6.79 -2.13 10.87
C LEU A 47 -5.91 -1.82 12.09
N SER A 48 -5.88 -0.56 12.55
CA SER A 48 -5.11 -0.18 13.74
C SER A 48 -5.59 -0.88 15.03
N ARG A 49 -6.83 -1.39 15.06
CA ARG A 49 -7.34 -2.19 16.19
C ARG A 49 -6.59 -3.52 16.35
N ALA A 50 -5.91 -4.00 15.30
CA ALA A 50 -5.05 -5.19 15.39
C ALA A 50 -3.90 -5.02 16.40
N HIS A 51 -3.51 -3.78 16.72
CA HIS A 51 -2.49 -3.47 17.74
C HIS A 51 -2.96 -3.73 19.18
N SER A 52 -4.27 -3.73 19.42
CA SER A 52 -4.85 -3.95 20.76
C SER A 52 -5.69 -5.22 20.84
N THR A 53 -5.68 -6.04 19.79
CA THR A 53 -6.51 -7.23 19.67
C THR A 53 -5.63 -8.48 19.64
N PRO A 54 -5.79 -9.44 20.57
CA PRO A 54 -5.11 -10.72 20.52
C PRO A 54 -5.43 -11.46 19.22
N VAL A 55 -4.48 -12.24 18.70
CA VAL A 55 -4.62 -12.95 17.41
C VAL A 55 -5.87 -13.83 17.35
N ALA A 56 -6.23 -14.49 18.45
CA ALA A 56 -7.44 -15.32 18.55
C ALA A 56 -8.75 -14.55 18.32
N ASN A 57 -8.74 -13.24 18.52
CA ASN A 57 -9.91 -12.36 18.40
C ASN A 57 -9.80 -11.41 17.21
N LEU A 58 -8.91 -11.68 16.26
CA LEU A 58 -8.63 -10.78 15.14
C LEU A 58 -9.72 -10.79 14.06
N GLN A 59 -10.51 -11.87 13.97
CA GLN A 59 -11.50 -12.06 12.90
C GLN A 59 -12.49 -10.88 12.74
N PRO A 60 -13.13 -10.34 13.81
CA PRO A 60 -14.04 -9.20 13.64
C PRO A 60 -13.36 -7.92 13.16
N VAL A 61 -12.04 -7.78 13.37
CA VAL A 61 -11.27 -6.67 12.81
C VAL A 61 -11.04 -6.88 11.31
N LEU A 62 -10.74 -8.12 10.90
CA LEU A 62 -10.58 -8.49 9.50
C LEU A 62 -11.90 -8.32 8.73
N ASP A 63 -13.03 -8.81 9.26
CA ASP A 63 -14.34 -8.67 8.60
C ASP A 63 -14.71 -7.20 8.39
N ALA A 64 -14.43 -6.34 9.39
CA ALA A 64 -14.66 -4.91 9.27
C ALA A 64 -13.71 -4.25 8.26
N ALA A 65 -12.44 -4.66 8.23
CA ALA A 65 -11.45 -4.15 7.29
C ALA A 65 -11.79 -4.56 5.86
N GLU A 66 -12.25 -5.80 5.65
CA GLU A 66 -12.66 -6.31 4.33
C GLU A 66 -13.73 -5.42 3.71
N ASN A 67 -14.77 -5.06 4.47
CA ASN A 67 -15.83 -4.18 4.00
C ASN A 67 -15.28 -2.78 3.64
N SER A 68 -14.40 -2.21 4.48
CA SER A 68 -13.80 -0.91 4.19
C SER A 68 -12.88 -0.94 2.97
N ILE A 69 -12.16 -2.04 2.75
CA ILE A 69 -11.27 -2.21 1.60
C ILE A 69 -12.07 -2.42 0.30
N LYS A 70 -13.22 -3.10 0.36
CA LYS A 70 -14.14 -3.18 -0.79
C LYS A 70 -14.59 -1.79 -1.27
N GLU A 71 -14.88 -0.88 -0.33
CA GLU A 71 -15.21 0.50 -0.69
C GLU A 71 -14.05 1.26 -1.36
N GLU A 72 -12.80 0.99 -0.95
CA GLU A 72 -11.60 1.53 -1.60
C GLU A 72 -11.47 0.98 -3.02
N ILE A 73 -11.65 -0.34 -3.21
CA ILE A 73 -11.59 -1.02 -4.52
C ILE A 73 -12.64 -0.45 -5.49
N ASP A 74 -13.85 -0.18 -5.01
CA ASP A 74 -14.90 0.45 -5.82
C ASP A 74 -14.48 1.84 -6.31
N SER A 75 -13.84 2.63 -5.45
CA SER A 75 -13.33 3.96 -5.80
C SER A 75 -12.14 3.89 -6.75
N ILE A 76 -11.23 2.91 -6.59
CA ILE A 76 -10.16 2.64 -7.55
C ILE A 76 -10.73 2.25 -8.92
N SER A 77 -11.78 1.43 -8.95
CA SER A 77 -12.46 1.05 -10.20
C SER A 77 -13.07 2.24 -10.92
N LYS A 78 -13.67 3.18 -10.17
CA LYS A 78 -14.16 4.46 -10.72
C LYS A 78 -13.03 5.32 -11.25
N LEU A 79 -11.92 5.42 -10.51
CA LEU A 79 -10.73 6.14 -10.95
C LEU A 79 -10.17 5.56 -12.26
N ALA A 80 -10.07 4.24 -12.35
CA ALA A 80 -9.62 3.54 -13.55
C ALA A 80 -10.53 3.82 -14.76
N THR A 81 -11.84 3.87 -14.52
CA THR A 81 -12.84 4.18 -15.56
C THR A 81 -12.72 5.62 -16.05
N VAL A 82 -12.64 6.60 -15.14
CA VAL A 82 -12.49 8.02 -15.50
C VAL A 82 -11.19 8.29 -16.26
N THR A 83 -10.14 7.53 -15.96
CA THR A 83 -8.81 7.73 -16.54
C THR A 83 -8.52 6.86 -17.76
N SER A 84 -9.43 5.98 -18.19
CA SER A 84 -9.17 4.99 -19.25
C SER A 84 -8.88 5.58 -20.63
N GLY A 85 -9.28 6.83 -20.89
CA GLY A 85 -9.00 7.55 -22.13
C GLY A 85 -7.96 8.66 -21.99
N SER A 86 -7.32 8.77 -20.82
CA SER A 86 -6.44 9.86 -20.44
C SER A 86 -5.01 9.38 -20.25
N PRO A 87 -3.98 10.19 -20.58
CA PRO A 87 -2.61 9.74 -20.39
C PRO A 87 -2.26 9.49 -18.92
N TYR A 88 -1.86 8.26 -18.57
CA TYR A 88 -1.66 7.83 -17.19
C TYR A 88 -0.68 8.75 -16.44
N TYR A 89 0.54 8.90 -16.98
CA TYR A 89 1.61 9.67 -16.34
C TYR A 89 1.39 11.19 -16.36
N LYS A 90 0.36 11.68 -17.05
CA LYS A 90 -0.06 13.09 -16.96
C LYS A 90 -0.79 13.37 -15.64
N TYR A 91 -1.51 12.38 -15.12
CA TYR A 91 -2.39 12.55 -13.98
C TYR A 91 -2.02 11.72 -12.74
N ASN A 92 -1.12 10.74 -12.86
CA ASN A 92 -0.82 9.82 -11.76
C ASN A 92 -0.43 10.49 -10.44
N GLY A 93 0.30 11.61 -10.50
CA GLY A 93 0.64 12.39 -9.31
C GLY A 93 -0.57 12.87 -8.49
N LEU A 94 -1.78 12.87 -9.06
CA LEU A 94 -3.01 13.23 -8.35
C LEU A 94 -3.55 12.11 -7.46
N TRP A 95 -3.22 10.84 -7.73
CA TRP A 95 -3.75 9.68 -7.00
C TRP A 95 -2.69 8.76 -6.41
N THR A 96 -1.42 8.90 -6.79
CA THR A 96 -0.34 7.99 -6.36
C THR A 96 -0.29 7.81 -4.84
N ARG A 97 -0.54 8.87 -4.06
CA ARG A 97 -0.56 8.76 -2.60
C ARG A 97 -1.74 7.92 -2.09
N ASP A 98 -2.92 8.12 -2.68
CA ASP A 98 -4.13 7.38 -2.33
C ASP A 98 -4.00 5.90 -2.72
N VAL A 99 -3.51 5.62 -3.93
CA VAL A 99 -3.22 4.24 -4.38
C VAL A 99 -2.21 3.56 -3.44
N GLN A 100 -1.15 4.24 -3.02
CA GLN A 100 -0.22 3.69 -2.02
C GLN A 100 -0.91 3.33 -0.71
N ASN A 101 -1.85 4.16 -0.24
CA ASN A 101 -2.58 3.89 1.00
C ASN A 101 -3.49 2.67 0.85
N VAL A 102 -4.21 2.55 -0.26
CA VAL A 102 -5.06 1.37 -0.56
C VAL A 102 -4.21 0.10 -0.64
N VAL A 103 -3.10 0.13 -1.38
CA VAL A 103 -2.18 -1.01 -1.49
C VAL A 103 -1.61 -1.37 -0.10
N PHE A 104 -1.27 -0.38 0.73
CA PHE A 104 -0.87 -0.64 2.11
C PHE A 104 -1.97 -1.30 2.95
N SER A 105 -3.22 -0.83 2.87
CA SER A 105 -4.36 -1.43 3.57
C SER A 105 -4.52 -2.90 3.20
N ILE A 106 -4.44 -3.23 1.90
CA ILE A 106 -4.54 -4.60 1.38
C ILE A 106 -3.38 -5.46 1.85
N LEU A 107 -2.15 -4.94 1.78
CA LEU A 107 -0.95 -5.64 2.24
C LEU A 107 -1.02 -5.97 3.73
N LEU A 108 -1.42 -5.01 4.56
CA LEU A 108 -1.57 -5.23 6.00
C LEU A 108 -2.72 -6.21 6.28
N TYR A 109 -3.87 -6.03 5.63
CA TYR A 109 -5.01 -6.95 5.73
C TYR A 109 -4.63 -8.38 5.38
N GLY A 110 -3.93 -8.58 4.25
CA GLY A 110 -3.43 -9.89 3.82
C GLY A 110 -2.43 -10.47 4.81
N TRP A 111 -1.46 -9.68 5.29
CA TRP A 111 -0.48 -10.13 6.27
C TRP A 111 -1.13 -10.58 7.59
N LEU A 112 -2.21 -9.91 8.00
CA LEU A 112 -3.01 -10.26 9.17
C LEU A 112 -3.88 -11.51 8.98
N GLY A 113 -3.88 -12.12 7.79
CA GLY A 113 -4.64 -13.33 7.47
C GLY A 113 -6.01 -13.06 6.82
N GLY A 114 -6.27 -11.84 6.35
CA GLY A 114 -7.54 -11.48 5.71
C GLY A 114 -7.75 -12.10 4.32
N ILE A 115 -6.70 -12.60 3.67
CA ILE A 115 -6.80 -13.19 2.33
C ILE A 115 -6.48 -14.69 2.39
N SER A 116 -7.47 -15.51 2.03
CA SER A 116 -7.29 -16.96 1.86
C SER A 116 -7.02 -17.28 0.40
N THR A 117 -5.76 -17.54 0.03
CA THR A 117 -5.39 -17.90 -1.36
C THR A 117 -5.62 -19.39 -1.69
N LYS A 118 -5.80 -20.25 -0.68
CA LYS A 118 -6.00 -21.71 -0.85
C LYS A 118 -7.04 -22.32 0.10
N GLY A 119 -8.00 -21.53 0.58
CA GLY A 119 -8.99 -21.96 1.57
C GLY A 119 -8.51 -21.96 3.02
N GLU A 120 -7.24 -21.61 3.26
CA GLU A 120 -6.69 -21.36 4.60
C GLU A 120 -6.16 -19.93 4.67
N ALA A 121 -6.52 -19.23 5.75
CA ALA A 121 -6.01 -17.90 6.08
C ALA A 121 -4.62 -18.06 6.70
N GLU A 122 -3.57 -17.65 5.97
CA GLU A 122 -2.19 -17.70 6.45
C GLU A 122 -1.71 -16.29 6.83
N GLN A 123 -1.34 -16.11 8.10
CA GLN A 123 -0.71 -14.86 8.55
C GLN A 123 0.75 -14.82 8.11
N GLY A 124 1.25 -13.61 7.83
CA GLY A 124 2.66 -13.39 7.53
C GLY A 124 3.07 -13.59 6.08
N LYS A 125 2.12 -13.87 5.18
CA LYS A 125 2.41 -13.95 3.74
C LYS A 125 2.59 -12.55 3.14
N LEU A 126 3.60 -12.38 2.29
CA LEU A 126 3.73 -11.22 1.42
C LEU A 126 2.85 -11.43 0.18
N LEU A 127 1.88 -10.56 -0.04
CA LEU A 127 1.15 -10.54 -1.32
C LEU A 127 2.05 -9.96 -2.40
N THR A 128 2.09 -10.58 -3.58
CA THR A 128 2.81 -10.01 -4.73
C THR A 128 2.05 -8.81 -5.32
N ILE A 129 2.72 -8.02 -6.16
CA ILE A 129 2.04 -6.93 -6.86
C ILE A 129 0.92 -7.47 -7.75
N GLU A 130 1.11 -8.63 -8.37
CA GLU A 130 0.10 -9.32 -9.17
C GLU A 130 -1.10 -9.73 -8.33
N GLU A 131 -0.89 -10.34 -7.15
CA GLU A 131 -1.97 -10.71 -6.23
C GLU A 131 -2.75 -9.47 -5.74
N VAL A 132 -2.07 -8.34 -5.52
CA VAL A 132 -2.73 -7.06 -5.20
C VAL A 132 -3.54 -6.54 -6.40
N GLY A 133 -2.99 -6.61 -7.61
CA GLY A 133 -3.70 -6.22 -8.84
C GLY A 133 -4.95 -7.05 -9.09
N GLU A 134 -4.85 -8.36 -8.89
CA GLU A 134 -6.00 -9.28 -8.95
C GLU A 134 -7.05 -8.95 -7.89
N PHE A 135 -6.62 -8.67 -6.66
CA PHE A 135 -7.51 -8.33 -5.56
C PHE A 135 -8.28 -7.01 -5.80
N VAL A 136 -7.62 -6.02 -6.41
CA VAL A 136 -8.23 -4.72 -6.77
C VAL A 136 -8.91 -4.75 -8.14
N ASN A 137 -8.74 -5.83 -8.91
CA ASN A 137 -9.19 -5.98 -10.29
C ASN A 137 -8.65 -4.88 -11.24
N VAL A 138 -7.37 -4.55 -11.09
CA VAL A 138 -6.65 -3.60 -11.97
C VAL A 138 -5.33 -4.21 -12.44
N PRO A 139 -4.90 -3.90 -13.66
CA PRO A 139 -3.62 -4.37 -14.15
C PRO A 139 -2.47 -3.76 -13.36
N VAL A 140 -1.29 -4.38 -13.46
CA VAL A 140 -0.08 -3.96 -12.76
C VAL A 140 1.03 -3.69 -13.76
N ASN A 141 1.74 -2.59 -13.55
CA ASN A 141 2.94 -2.20 -14.30
C ASN A 141 2.83 -2.42 -15.83
N LEU A 142 1.78 -1.87 -16.43
CA LEU A 142 1.54 -1.97 -17.87
C LEU A 142 2.67 -1.29 -18.66
N LYS A 143 3.00 -1.88 -19.82
CA LYS A 143 4.07 -1.39 -20.71
C LYS A 143 3.63 -1.23 -22.16
N ASP A 144 2.54 -1.90 -22.52
CA ASP A 144 2.03 -2.06 -23.88
C ASP A 144 0.96 -1.02 -24.24
N ARG A 145 0.29 -0.43 -23.23
CA ARG A 145 -0.79 0.53 -23.42
C ARG A 145 -0.88 1.53 -22.28
N ASP A 146 -1.53 2.65 -22.56
CA ASP A 146 -1.82 3.70 -21.59
C ASP A 146 -3.18 3.43 -20.95
N ALA A 147 -3.16 2.97 -19.69
CA ALA A 147 -4.34 2.68 -18.90
C ALA A 147 -3.98 2.74 -17.41
N PHE A 148 -5.00 2.90 -16.57
CA PHE A 148 -4.82 2.81 -15.12
C PHE A 148 -4.23 1.46 -14.73
N HIS A 149 -3.17 1.49 -13.93
CA HIS A 149 -2.50 0.31 -13.39
C HIS A 149 -1.78 0.68 -12.09
N ILE A 150 -1.52 -0.31 -11.25
CA ILE A 150 -0.66 -0.12 -10.06
C ILE A 150 0.79 -0.21 -10.50
N THR A 151 1.58 0.81 -10.20
CA THR A 151 3.01 0.85 -10.55
C THR A 151 3.85 0.05 -9.54
N ILE A 152 5.03 -0.42 -9.98
CA ILE A 152 6.01 -1.03 -9.08
C ILE A 152 6.40 -0.07 -7.96
N GLU A 153 6.55 1.23 -8.27
CA GLU A 153 6.93 2.23 -7.27
C GLU A 153 5.85 2.36 -6.19
N GLU A 154 4.57 2.44 -6.55
CA GLU A 154 3.47 2.50 -5.57
C GLU A 154 3.48 1.28 -4.65
N TYR A 155 3.64 0.08 -5.20
CA TYR A 155 3.72 -1.15 -4.41
C TYR A 155 4.92 -1.15 -3.45
N LEU A 156 6.12 -0.80 -3.92
CA LEU A 156 7.32 -0.74 -3.07
C LEU A 156 7.20 0.33 -1.97
N GLN A 157 6.62 1.49 -2.28
CA GLN A 157 6.35 2.53 -1.28
C GLN A 157 5.39 2.05 -0.20
N SER A 158 4.38 1.27 -0.56
CA SER A 158 3.42 0.66 0.39
C SER A 158 4.07 -0.43 1.23
N LEU A 159 5.00 -1.21 0.70
CA LEU A 159 5.77 -2.18 1.49
C LEU A 159 6.62 -1.52 2.58
N ILE A 160 7.23 -0.36 2.29
CA ILE A 160 7.98 0.37 3.32
C ILE A 160 7.03 0.81 4.45
N THR A 161 5.84 1.30 4.10
CA THR A 161 4.81 1.65 5.08
C THR A 161 4.33 0.43 5.89
N LEU A 162 4.20 -0.74 5.25
CA LEU A 162 3.89 -2.00 5.92
C LEU A 162 4.95 -2.35 6.96
N ILE A 163 6.24 -2.27 6.62
CA ILE A 163 7.34 -2.56 7.55
C ILE A 163 7.26 -1.67 8.79
N ASP A 164 7.01 -0.38 8.61
CA ASP A 164 6.89 0.57 9.72
C ASP A 164 5.72 0.22 10.65
N GLU A 165 4.57 -0.15 10.06
CA GLU A 165 3.39 -0.55 10.83
C GLU A 165 3.60 -1.90 11.54
N LEU A 166 4.26 -2.86 10.91
CA LEU A 166 4.62 -4.14 11.53
C LEU A 166 5.64 -3.96 12.66
N SER A 167 6.57 -3.01 12.54
CA SER A 167 7.49 -2.66 13.63
C SER A 167 6.74 -2.17 14.87
N ARG A 168 5.67 -1.39 14.69
CA ARG A 168 4.76 -0.99 15.78
C ARG A 168 3.97 -2.18 16.32
N LEU A 169 3.46 -3.03 15.44
CA LEU A 169 2.68 -4.22 15.80
C LEU A 169 3.49 -5.21 16.62
N ALA A 170 4.78 -5.38 16.32
CA ALA A 170 5.68 -6.24 17.08
C ALA A 170 5.74 -5.83 18.56
N ILE A 171 5.89 -4.53 18.85
CA ILE A 171 5.90 -4.03 20.24
C ILE A 171 4.58 -4.36 20.93
N ASN A 172 3.46 -3.98 20.29
CA ASN A 172 2.15 -4.11 20.91
C ASN A 172 1.76 -5.59 21.11
N SER A 173 2.23 -6.47 20.24
CA SER A 173 2.04 -7.92 20.38
C SER A 173 2.70 -8.45 21.66
N VAL A 174 3.92 -7.98 21.98
CA VAL A 174 4.58 -8.32 23.25
C VAL A 174 3.77 -7.82 24.45
N THR A 175 3.21 -6.60 24.37
CA THR A 175 2.35 -6.05 25.42
C THR A 175 1.08 -6.89 25.62
N LEU A 176 0.57 -7.50 24.56
CA LEU A 176 -0.58 -8.42 24.60
C LEU A 176 -0.19 -9.86 25.00
N GLY A 177 1.08 -10.13 25.30
CA GLY A 177 1.57 -11.46 25.69
C GLY A 177 1.85 -12.41 24.52
N ASP A 178 1.78 -11.92 23.27
CA ASP A 178 2.16 -12.68 22.09
C ASP A 178 3.65 -12.49 21.79
N TYR A 179 4.43 -13.47 22.22
CA TYR A 179 5.88 -13.48 22.01
C TYR A 179 6.30 -14.12 20.70
N GLN A 180 5.40 -14.80 19.96
CA GLN A 180 5.76 -15.46 18.69
C GLN A 180 5.67 -14.50 17.51
N ARG A 181 4.66 -13.63 17.51
CA ARG A 181 4.43 -12.66 16.44
C ARG A 181 5.60 -11.70 16.19
N PRO A 182 6.33 -11.19 17.20
CA PRO A 182 7.56 -10.43 16.97
C PRO A 182 8.65 -11.20 16.20
N LEU A 183 8.80 -12.51 16.41
CA LEU A 183 9.76 -13.32 15.64
C LEU A 183 9.31 -13.50 14.20
N GLN A 184 8.02 -13.72 13.97
CA GLN A 184 7.45 -13.81 12.63
C GLN A 184 7.65 -12.50 11.87
N ILE A 185 7.34 -11.36 12.50
CA ILE A 185 7.58 -10.02 11.95
C ILE A 185 9.07 -9.80 11.67
N SER A 186 9.96 -10.21 12.58
CA SER A 186 11.41 -10.07 12.39
C SER A 186 11.91 -10.81 11.16
N ARG A 187 11.50 -12.07 10.96
CA ARG A 187 11.86 -12.85 9.77
C ARG A 187 11.33 -12.19 8.49
N PHE A 188 10.04 -11.86 8.49
CA PHE A 188 9.38 -11.21 7.36
C PHE A 188 10.06 -9.90 6.94
N VAL A 189 10.31 -9.01 7.90
CA VAL A 189 10.93 -7.70 7.62
C VAL A 189 12.39 -7.85 7.18
N LYS A 190 13.13 -8.84 7.69
CA LYS A 190 14.50 -9.14 7.22
C LYS A 190 14.51 -9.61 5.78
N ASP A 191 13.59 -10.51 5.41
CA ASP A 191 13.48 -11.02 4.04
C ASP A 191 13.11 -9.90 3.07
N ILE A 192 12.17 -9.02 3.44
CA ILE A 192 11.85 -7.85 2.62
C ILE A 192 13.04 -6.89 2.54
N HIS A 193 13.71 -6.58 3.65
CA HIS A 193 14.88 -5.70 3.63
C HIS A 193 15.98 -6.23 2.72
N ALA A 194 16.27 -7.54 2.76
CA ALA A 194 17.19 -8.19 1.84
C ALA A 194 16.72 -8.08 0.38
N GLY A 195 15.42 -8.25 0.13
CA GLY A 195 14.81 -8.00 -1.19
C GLY A 195 15.05 -6.58 -1.70
N PHE A 196 14.86 -5.55 -0.85
CA PHE A 196 15.15 -4.16 -1.19
C PHE A 196 16.64 -3.92 -1.50
N GLN A 197 17.57 -4.65 -0.88
CA GLN A 197 19.01 -4.54 -1.18
C GLN A 197 19.39 -5.06 -2.56
N ILE A 198 18.59 -5.97 -3.14
CA ILE A 198 18.80 -6.47 -4.51
C ILE A 198 18.37 -5.40 -5.54
N LEU A 199 17.44 -4.53 -5.18
CA LEU A 199 16.91 -3.51 -6.09
C LEU A 199 17.93 -2.39 -6.30
N ASN A 200 18.29 -2.13 -7.56
CA ASN A 200 19.11 -0.99 -7.93
C ASN A 200 18.26 0.29 -8.03
N LEU A 201 17.83 0.81 -6.87
CA LEU A 201 17.04 2.02 -6.77
C LEU A 201 17.88 3.26 -7.10
N LYS A 202 17.40 4.07 -8.05
CA LYS A 202 18.04 5.34 -8.40
C LYS A 202 17.80 6.38 -7.29
N ASN A 203 18.51 7.51 -7.34
CA ASN A 203 18.43 8.56 -6.32
C ASN A 203 17.10 9.33 -6.36
N ASP A 204 16.03 8.68 -5.90
CA ASP A 204 14.66 9.20 -5.86
C ASP A 204 14.05 9.10 -4.45
N SER A 205 12.77 9.43 -4.34
CA SER A 205 12.03 9.39 -3.08
C SER A 205 11.94 7.97 -2.49
N LEU A 206 11.86 6.94 -3.34
CA LEU A 206 11.77 5.55 -2.94
C LEU A 206 13.07 5.07 -2.30
N ARG A 207 14.22 5.42 -2.88
CA ARG A 207 15.52 5.11 -2.26
C ARG A 207 15.65 5.70 -0.86
N ARG A 208 15.29 6.97 -0.67
CA ARG A 208 15.35 7.64 0.64
C ARG A 208 14.46 6.95 1.68
N ARG A 209 13.27 6.50 1.28
CA ARG A 209 12.40 5.71 2.16
C ARG A 209 12.91 4.29 2.37
N SER A 210 13.52 3.66 1.37
CA SER A 210 14.16 2.35 1.54
C SER A 210 15.28 2.39 2.57
N ASP A 211 16.04 3.48 2.62
CA ASP A 211 17.10 3.67 3.63
C ASP A 211 16.54 3.72 5.07
N SER A 212 15.25 4.03 5.27
CA SER A 212 14.64 4.05 6.61
C SER A 212 14.30 2.65 7.14
N ILE A 213 14.21 1.63 6.26
CA ILE A 213 13.89 0.25 6.64
C ILE A 213 14.84 -0.27 7.72
N LYS A 214 16.14 0.08 7.65
CA LYS A 214 17.16 -0.33 8.63
C LYS A 214 16.81 0.04 10.07
N TYR A 215 16.10 1.16 10.29
CA TYR A 215 15.68 1.57 11.63
C TYR A 215 14.54 0.69 12.15
N SER A 216 13.57 0.36 11.29
CA SER A 216 12.48 -0.56 11.61
C SER A 216 13.00 -1.98 11.86
N VAL A 217 13.97 -2.45 11.06
CA VAL A 217 14.69 -3.73 11.29
C VAL A 217 15.35 -3.73 12.66
N LYS A 218 16.22 -2.74 12.95
CA LYS A 218 16.92 -2.65 14.24
C LYS A 218 15.94 -2.67 15.41
N LYS A 219 14.87 -1.87 15.34
CA LYS A 219 13.85 -1.80 16.38
C LYS A 219 13.18 -3.16 16.64
N ILE A 220 12.89 -3.93 15.60
CA ILE A 220 12.32 -5.28 15.75
C ILE A 220 13.36 -6.25 16.32
N GLU A 221 14.62 -6.15 15.91
CA GLU A 221 15.71 -6.98 16.45
C GLU A 221 15.94 -6.74 17.93
N ASP A 222 15.93 -5.47 18.37
CA ASP A 222 16.05 -5.11 19.79
C ASP A 222 14.92 -5.76 20.62
N ILE A 223 13.69 -5.78 20.11
CA ILE A 223 12.55 -6.46 20.75
C ILE A 223 12.79 -7.97 20.86
N VAL A 224 13.19 -8.62 19.76
CA VAL A 224 13.44 -10.08 19.75
C VAL A 224 14.61 -10.43 20.67
N TYR A 225 15.64 -9.58 20.73
CA TYR A 225 16.75 -9.72 21.65
C TYR A 225 16.29 -9.65 23.11
N ASP A 226 15.46 -8.66 23.47
CA ASP A 226 14.90 -8.52 24.82
C ASP A 226 14.05 -9.73 25.23
N LEU A 227 13.22 -10.25 24.32
CA LEU A 227 12.45 -11.47 24.55
C LEU A 227 13.36 -12.69 24.81
N SER A 228 14.45 -12.80 24.05
CA SER A 228 15.42 -13.88 24.16
C SER A 228 16.19 -13.81 25.49
N LEU A 229 16.61 -12.61 25.89
CA LEU A 229 17.30 -12.37 27.16
C LEU A 229 16.44 -12.73 28.37
N ARG A 230 15.12 -12.52 28.26
CA ARG A 230 14.13 -12.86 29.29
C ARG A 230 13.65 -14.32 29.24
N ASN A 231 14.17 -15.14 28.32
CA ASN A 231 13.74 -16.52 28.06
C ASN A 231 12.24 -16.65 27.74
N LEU A 232 11.65 -15.63 27.11
CA LEU A 232 10.25 -15.64 26.67
C LEU A 232 10.06 -16.31 25.30
N VAL A 233 11.15 -16.68 24.65
CA VAL A 233 11.18 -17.39 23.37
C VAL A 233 12.08 -18.62 23.48
N PRO A 234 11.76 -19.72 22.77
CA PRO A 234 12.59 -20.93 22.79
C PRO A 234 14.01 -20.62 22.31
N LYS A 235 15.03 -21.00 23.09
CA LYS A 235 16.42 -20.94 22.64
C LYS A 235 16.62 -21.94 21.52
N ALA A 236 17.18 -21.50 20.39
CA ALA A 236 17.62 -22.39 19.33
C ALA A 236 18.66 -23.37 19.92
N GLY A 237 18.25 -24.62 20.15
CA GLY A 237 19.09 -25.67 20.76
C GLY A 237 18.58 -26.26 22.08
N ALA A 238 17.45 -25.82 22.64
CA ALA A 238 16.83 -26.53 23.75
C ALA A 238 16.07 -27.76 23.23
N THR A 239 16.80 -28.84 22.97
CA THR A 239 16.23 -30.18 22.83
C THR A 239 15.44 -30.47 24.11
N ILE A 240 14.13 -30.64 23.99
CA ILE A 240 13.30 -31.19 25.05
C ILE A 240 13.80 -32.61 25.27
N VAL A 241 14.41 -32.86 26.42
CA VAL A 241 14.68 -34.21 26.94
C VAL A 241 13.44 -34.67 27.69
#